data_AF-A0A2N1W494-F1
#
_entry.id   AF-A0A2N1W494-F1
#
_cell.length_a   1.000
_cell.length_b   1.000
_cell.length_c   1.000
_cell.angle_alpha   90.00
_cell.angle_beta   90.00
_cell.angle_gamma   90.00
#
_symmetry.space_group_name_H-M   'P 1'
#
loop_
_entity.id
_entity.type
_entity.pdbx_description
1 polymer ?
#
loop_
_entity_poly.entity_id
_entity_poly.type
_entity_poly.pdbx_seq_one_letter_code
_entity_poly.pdbx_strand_id
1 'polypeptide(L)'
;MAAHADAAHESSAGKYVQIAVVLFALTALEVALYELCYGHLHSAAPGLGSSLEPYFVEVLLLLSAFKFWFVAMFYMHLKFDMKLLSWLFAFSLVIAVIVIMAMIVLFGYNRGLWWPGGKW
;
A
#
# COMPACT_ATOMS: atom_id res chain seq x y z
N MET A 1 -25.33 -37.98 18.47
CA MET A 1 -25.28 -38.01 16.99
C MET A 1 -26.07 -36.80 16.51
N ALA A 2 -25.49 -35.65 16.16
CA ALA A 2 -24.15 -35.42 15.65
C ALA A 2 -23.65 -34.03 16.08
N ALA A 3 -22.58 -34.03 16.89
CA ALA A 3 -21.65 -32.92 17.02
C ALA A 3 -20.74 -32.89 15.78
N HIS A 4 -21.34 -32.66 14.60
CA HIS A 4 -20.68 -32.60 13.28
C HIS A 4 -21.24 -31.43 12.47
N ALA A 5 -21.19 -30.22 13.01
CA ALA A 5 -21.50 -29.00 12.23
C ALA A 5 -20.50 -27.86 12.48
N ASP A 6 -19.91 -27.76 13.67
CA ASP A 6 -19.10 -26.58 14.03
C ASP A 6 -17.60 -26.67 13.71
N ALA A 7 -17.03 -27.87 13.48
CA ALA A 7 -15.57 -28.00 13.35
C ALA A 7 -15.00 -27.77 11.93
N ALA A 8 -15.84 -27.63 10.90
CA ALA A 8 -15.38 -27.54 9.51
C ALA A 8 -15.22 -26.10 8.99
N HIS A 9 -15.79 -25.10 9.67
CA HIS A 9 -15.85 -23.71 9.19
C HIS A 9 -14.89 -22.74 9.92
N GLU A 10 -14.18 -23.20 10.96
CA GLU A 10 -13.27 -22.35 11.77
C GLU A 10 -11.88 -22.15 11.14
N SER A 11 -11.42 -23.04 10.25
CA SER A 11 -10.04 -22.98 9.75
C SER A 11 -9.79 -21.91 8.67
N SER A 12 -10.84 -21.36 8.06
CA SER A 12 -10.74 -20.30 7.04
C SER A 12 -10.96 -18.90 7.64
N ALA A 13 -11.98 -18.73 8.49
CA ALA A 13 -12.32 -17.46 9.11
C ALA A 13 -11.18 -16.88 9.95
N GLY A 14 -10.49 -17.72 10.73
CA GLY A 14 -9.36 -17.27 11.55
C GLY A 14 -8.21 -16.65 10.74
N LYS A 15 -7.97 -17.14 9.52
CA LYS A 15 -6.90 -16.61 8.65
C LYS A 15 -7.23 -15.19 8.16
N TYR A 16 -8.47 -14.95 7.74
CA TYR A 16 -8.91 -13.61 7.30
C TYR A 16 -8.87 -12.60 8.45
N VAL A 17 -9.28 -13.00 9.66
CA VAL A 17 -9.18 -12.13 10.84
C VAL A 17 -7.72 -11.78 11.15
N GLN A 18 -6.81 -12.75 11.06
CA GLN A 18 -5.38 -12.49 11.25
C GLN A 18 -4.83 -11.48 10.24
N ILE A 19 -5.21 -11.61 8.95
CA ILE A 19 -4.79 -10.66 7.90
C ILE A 19 -5.42 -9.28 8.14
N ALA A 20 -6.68 -9.22 8.57
CA ALA A 20 -7.35 -7.98 8.94
C ALA A 20 -6.59 -7.24 10.05
N VAL A 21 -6.15 -7.96 11.09
CA VAL A 21 -5.36 -7.40 12.19
C VAL A 21 -4.01 -6.88 11.70
N VAL A 22 -3.35 -7.59 10.78
CA VAL A 22 -2.10 -7.11 10.17
C VAL A 22 -2.32 -5.84 9.36
N LEU A 23 -3.37 -5.79 8.53
CA LEU A 23 -3.71 -4.58 7.75
C LEU A 23 -4.10 -3.40 8.65
N PHE A 24 -4.82 -3.68 9.74
CA PHE A 24 -5.15 -2.68 10.74
C PHE A 24 -3.88 -2.14 11.42
N ALA A 25 -2.96 -3.01 11.83
CA ALA A 25 -1.69 -2.62 12.41
C ALA A 25 -0.83 -1.79 11.43
N LEU A 26 -0.77 -2.19 10.15
CA LEU A 26 -0.10 -1.39 9.10
C LEU A 26 -0.73 0.00 8.93
N THR A 27 -2.05 0.10 9.12
CA THR A 27 -2.75 1.39 9.05
C THR A 27 -2.51 2.24 10.28
N ALA A 28 -2.52 1.64 11.47
CA ALA A 28 -2.11 2.34 12.68
C ALA A 28 -0.65 2.82 12.59
N LEU A 29 0.23 2.03 11.98
CA LEU A 29 1.63 2.40 11.74
C LEU A 29 1.75 3.59 10.78
N GLU A 30 1.00 3.64 9.68
CA GLU A 30 0.98 4.81 8.79
C GLU A 30 0.53 6.08 9.51
N VAL A 31 -0.56 6.00 10.28
CA VAL A 31 -1.07 7.14 11.06
C VAL A 31 -0.04 7.56 12.11
N ALA A 32 0.60 6.60 12.79
CA ALA A 32 1.64 6.90 13.77
C ALA A 32 2.86 7.57 13.11
N LEU A 33 3.29 7.11 11.93
CA LEU A 33 4.36 7.74 11.17
C LEU A 33 4.00 9.16 10.73
N TYR A 34 2.76 9.38 10.27
CA TYR A 34 2.26 10.72 9.95
C TYR A 34 2.29 11.64 11.19
N GLU A 35 1.80 11.16 12.33
CA GLU A 35 1.78 11.94 13.58
C GLU A 35 3.18 12.22 14.14
N LEU A 36 4.14 11.31 13.95
CA LEU A 36 5.52 11.46 14.39
C LEU A 36 6.32 12.43 13.50
N CYS A 37 5.99 12.51 12.21
CA CYS A 37 6.72 13.33 11.26
C CYS A 37 6.13 14.73 11.14
N TYR A 38 4.79 14.85 11.04
CA TYR A 38 4.08 16.11 10.75
C TYR A 38 3.01 16.50 11.78
N GLY A 39 2.63 15.60 12.69
CA GLY A 39 1.50 15.81 13.61
C GLY A 39 1.89 16.32 15.00
N HIS A 40 0.96 16.16 15.94
CA HIS A 40 1.11 16.66 17.32
C HIS A 40 2.20 15.94 18.12
N LEU A 41 2.61 14.75 17.68
CA LEU A 41 3.56 13.89 18.37
C LEU A 41 5.00 14.05 17.86
N HIS A 42 5.27 15.00 16.95
CA HIS A 42 6.60 15.30 16.43
C HIS A 42 7.64 15.55 17.53
N SER A 43 7.23 16.14 18.66
CA SER A 43 8.09 16.40 19.81
C SER A 43 8.44 15.17 20.66
N ALA A 44 7.75 14.04 20.47
CA ALA A 44 7.98 12.82 21.25
C ALA A 44 9.23 12.03 20.81
N ALA A 45 9.66 12.18 19.55
CA ALA A 45 10.82 11.47 19.01
C ALA A 45 11.59 12.32 17.96
N PRO A 46 12.20 13.44 18.36
CA PRO A 46 12.83 14.39 17.44
C PRO A 46 13.96 13.78 16.59
N GLY A 47 14.66 12.76 17.10
CA GLY A 47 15.73 12.07 16.35
C GLY A 47 15.20 11.17 15.22
N LEU A 48 14.06 10.50 15.42
CA LEU A 48 13.45 9.64 14.40
C LEU A 48 12.66 10.48 13.38
N GLY A 49 11.89 11.47 13.84
CA GLY A 49 11.11 12.35 12.97
C GLY A 49 11.98 13.06 11.93
N SER A 50 13.06 13.72 12.37
CA SER A 50 13.97 14.46 11.48
C SER A 50 14.71 13.58 10.46
N SER A 51 14.97 12.30 10.78
CA SER A 51 15.63 11.37 9.87
C SER A 51 14.68 10.78 8.82
N LEU A 52 13.38 10.70 9.14
CA LEU A 52 12.34 10.10 8.29
C LEU A 52 11.61 11.14 7.43
N GLU A 53 11.62 12.41 7.84
CA GLU A 53 11.00 13.54 7.13
C GLU A 53 11.33 13.61 5.63
N PRO A 54 12.59 13.50 5.19
CA PRO A 54 12.90 13.55 3.75
C PRO A 54 12.41 12.34 2.96
N TYR A 55 12.16 11.21 3.63
CA TYR A 55 11.74 9.94 3.00
C TYR A 55 10.28 9.58 3.30
N PHE A 56 9.53 10.52 3.86
CA PHE A 56 8.19 10.27 4.37
C PHE A 56 7.24 9.76 3.28
N VAL A 57 7.31 10.38 2.09
CA VAL A 57 6.46 10.04 0.95
C VAL A 57 6.77 8.64 0.45
N GLU A 58 8.05 8.27 0.38
CA GLU A 58 8.54 6.97 -0.05
C GLU A 58 8.12 5.87 0.92
N VAL A 59 8.23 6.12 2.23
CA VAL A 59 7.84 5.18 3.28
C VAL A 59 6.34 4.93 3.26
N LEU A 60 5.51 5.98 3.14
CA LEU A 60 4.06 5.82 3.02
C LEU A 60 3.67 5.10 1.74
N LEU A 61 4.33 5.39 0.62
CA LEU A 61 4.06 4.73 -0.65
C LEU A 61 4.40 3.24 -0.56
N LEU A 62 5.50 2.87 0.09
CA LEU A 62 5.84 1.47 0.37
C LEU A 62 4.80 0.79 1.27
N LEU A 63 4.39 1.43 2.38
CA LEU A 63 3.36 0.87 3.26
C LEU A 63 2.02 0.64 2.54
N SER A 64 1.60 1.59 1.72
CA SER A 64 0.40 1.48 0.89
C SER A 64 0.53 0.35 -0.14
N ALA A 65 1.69 0.22 -0.79
CA ALA A 65 1.96 -0.88 -1.71
C ALA A 65 1.92 -2.24 -1.00
N PHE A 66 2.47 -2.35 0.21
CA PHE A 66 2.39 -3.57 1.02
C PHE A 66 0.95 -3.93 1.38
N LYS A 67 0.14 -2.96 1.82
CA LYS A 67 -1.27 -3.21 2.11
C LYS A 67 -2.02 -3.69 0.88
N PHE A 68 -1.83 -3.01 -0.25
CA PHE A 68 -2.41 -3.40 -1.51
C PHE A 68 -2.01 -4.83 -1.89
N TRP A 69 -0.74 -5.20 -1.71
CA TRP A 69 -0.25 -6.57 -1.95
C TRP A 69 -0.95 -7.60 -1.06
N PHE A 70 -1.04 -7.33 0.25
CA PHE A 70 -1.72 -8.23 1.20
C PHE A 70 -3.20 -8.38 0.85
N VAL A 71 -3.88 -7.29 0.49
CA VAL A 71 -5.29 -7.33 0.05
C VAL A 71 -5.44 -8.10 -1.26
N ALA A 72 -4.61 -7.84 -2.27
CA ALA A 72 -4.67 -8.53 -3.56
C ALA A 72 -4.40 -10.04 -3.43
N MET A 73 -3.41 -10.42 -2.64
CA MET A 73 -3.02 -11.82 -2.49
C MET A 73 -4.01 -12.65 -1.67
N PHE A 74 -4.55 -12.07 -0.58
CA PHE A 74 -5.37 -12.82 0.38
C PHE A 74 -6.86 -12.47 0.32
N TYR A 75 -7.24 -11.21 0.17
CA TYR A 75 -8.66 -10.78 0.16
C TYR A 75 -9.30 -10.85 -1.23
N MET A 76 -8.54 -10.63 -2.31
CA MET A 76 -9.04 -10.87 -3.68
C MET A 76 -8.91 -12.33 -4.11
N HIS A 77 -8.49 -13.22 -3.21
CA HIS A 77 -8.40 -14.67 -3.42
C HIS A 77 -7.54 -15.08 -4.63
N LEU A 78 -6.70 -14.20 -5.15
CA LEU A 78 -5.89 -14.41 -6.36
C LEU A 78 -5.00 -15.66 -6.29
N LYS A 79 -4.60 -16.05 -5.06
CA LYS A 79 -3.83 -17.27 -4.79
C LYS A 79 -4.65 -18.56 -4.93
N PHE A 80 -5.97 -18.48 -4.75
CA PHE A 80 -6.91 -19.60 -4.78
C PHE A 80 -7.73 -19.68 -6.08
N ASP A 81 -7.62 -18.66 -6.94
CA ASP A 81 -8.35 -18.58 -8.20
C ASP A 81 -7.51 -19.05 -9.40
N MET A 82 -8.12 -19.11 -10.59
CA MET A 82 -7.44 -19.50 -11.82
C MET A 82 -6.30 -18.52 -12.16
N LYS A 83 -5.15 -19.05 -12.58
CA LYS A 83 -3.94 -18.28 -12.95
C LYS A 83 -4.20 -17.14 -13.96
N LEU A 84 -5.26 -17.26 -14.76
CA LEU A 84 -5.69 -16.24 -15.73
C LEU A 84 -6.15 -14.94 -15.05
N LEU A 85 -6.93 -15.02 -13.95
CA LEU A 85 -7.39 -13.85 -13.19
C LEU A 85 -6.22 -13.14 -12.50
N SER A 86 -5.28 -13.93 -11.98
CA SER A 86 -4.04 -13.41 -11.40
C SER A 86 -3.19 -12.64 -12.42
N TRP A 87 -3.05 -13.20 -13.62
CA TRP A 87 -2.28 -12.58 -14.69
C TRP A 87 -2.96 -11.32 -15.24
N LEU A 88 -4.29 -11.34 -15.43
CA LEU A 88 -5.06 -10.17 -15.88
C LEU A 88 -4.93 -8.98 -14.91
N PHE A 89 -4.98 -9.24 -13.61
CA PHE A 89 -4.82 -8.23 -12.57
C PHE A 89 -3.39 -7.68 -12.51
N ALA A 90 -2.39 -8.56 -12.56
CA ALA A 90 -0.99 -8.13 -12.60
C ALA A 90 -0.69 -7.32 -13.89
N PHE A 91 -1.24 -7.72 -15.03
CA PHE A 91 -1.09 -7.03 -16.30
C PHE A 91 -1.68 -5.62 -16.28
N SER A 92 -2.89 -5.45 -15.75
CA SER A 92 -3.50 -4.12 -15.64
C SER A 92 -2.72 -3.21 -14.68
N LEU A 93 -2.17 -3.77 -13.58
CA LEU A 93 -1.32 -3.03 -12.66
C LEU A 93 0.00 -2.59 -13.29
N VAL A 94 0.65 -3.46 -14.08
CA VAL A 94 1.86 -3.12 -14.81
C VAL A 94 1.60 -2.01 -15.82
N ILE A 95 0.49 -2.08 -16.57
CA ILE A 95 0.09 -1.00 -17.50
C ILE A 95 -0.10 0.31 -16.74
N ALA A 96 -0.80 0.28 -15.60
CA ALA A 96 -1.02 1.49 -14.80
C ALA A 96 0.31 2.14 -14.37
N VAL A 97 1.26 1.35 -13.87
CA VAL A 97 2.60 1.86 -13.49
C VAL A 97 3.34 2.44 -14.70
N ILE A 98 3.33 1.74 -15.84
CA ILE A 98 3.98 2.22 -17.07
C ILE A 98 3.38 3.55 -17.51
N VAL A 99 2.05 3.68 -17.52
CA VAL A 99 1.36 4.90 -17.93
C VAL A 99 1.69 6.05 -16.98
N ILE A 100 1.64 5.82 -15.66
CA ILE A 100 2.01 6.83 -14.66
C ILE A 100 3.47 7.30 -14.88
N MET A 101 4.40 6.35 -15.05
CA MET A 101 5.81 6.68 -15.29
C MET A 101 6.01 7.44 -16.61
N ALA A 102 5.31 7.03 -17.68
CA ALA A 102 5.34 7.73 -18.97
C ALA A 102 4.80 9.17 -18.84
N MET A 103 3.74 9.38 -18.07
CA MET A 103 3.21 10.72 -17.79
C MET A 103 4.18 11.58 -16.98
N ILE A 104 4.82 11.01 -15.95
CA ILE A 104 5.83 11.71 -15.15
C ILE A 104 7.01 12.15 -16.04
N VAL A 105 7.51 11.26 -16.91
CA VAL A 105 8.59 11.58 -17.86
C VAL A 105 8.15 12.65 -18.86
N LEU A 106 6.95 12.53 -19.42
CA LEU A 106 6.42 13.48 -20.39
C LEU A 106 6.27 14.88 -19.80
N PHE A 107 5.65 15.03 -18.63
CA PHE A 107 5.51 16.33 -17.98
C PHE A 107 6.84 16.86 -17.43
N GLY A 108 7.70 15.98 -16.94
CA GLY A 108 9.05 16.34 -16.52
C GLY A 108 9.89 16.91 -17.67
N TYR A 109 9.80 16.30 -18.85
CA TYR A 109 10.47 16.78 -20.06
C TYR A 109 9.82 18.03 -20.64
N ASN A 110 8.48 18.06 -20.75
CA ASN A 110 7.74 19.20 -21.27
C ASN A 110 7.97 20.48 -20.44
N ARG A 111 8.08 20.36 -19.11
CA ARG A 111 8.48 21.48 -18.22
C ARG A 111 9.81 22.11 -18.65
N GLY A 112 10.77 21.32 -19.12
CA GLY A 112 12.07 21.80 -19.56
C GLY A 112 12.08 22.42 -20.95
N LEU A 113 11.10 22.08 -21.80
CA LEU A 113 11.11 22.41 -23.23
C LEU A 113 10.38 23.72 -23.57
N TRP A 114 9.21 24.00 -22.98
CA TRP A 114 8.37 25.15 -23.41
C TRP A 114 8.50 26.40 -22.54
N TRP A 115 9.01 26.28 -21.31
CA TRP A 115 8.90 27.37 -20.33
C TRP A 115 10.16 27.56 -19.48
N PRO A 116 11.20 28.25 -20.02
CA PRO A 116 12.47 28.43 -19.34
C PRO A 116 12.43 29.36 -18.10
N GLY A 117 11.26 29.88 -17.69
CA GLY A 117 11.26 31.00 -16.75
C GLY A 117 10.02 31.36 -15.93
N GLY A 118 8.86 30.70 -16.04
CA GLY A 118 7.77 31.06 -15.13
C GLY A 118 7.85 30.30 -13.82
N LYS A 119 8.16 31.12 -12.83
CA LYS A 119 7.87 30.91 -11.43
C LYS A 119 6.35 30.96 -11.29
N TRP A 120 5.80 30.09 -10.44
CA TRP A 120 4.46 30.29 -9.92
C TRP A 120 4.41 31.59 -9.12
#